data_AF-A0AAX1U1Z4-F1
#
_entry.id   AF-A0AAX1U1Z4-F1
#
_cell.length_a   1.000
_cell.length_b   1.000
_cell.length_c   1.000
_cell.angle_alpha   90.00
_cell.angle_beta   90.00
_cell.angle_gamma   90.00
#
_symmetry.space_group_name_H-M   'P 1'
#
loop_
_entity.id
_entity.type
_entity.pdbx_description
1 polymer ?
#
loop_
_entity_poly.entity_id
_entity_poly.type
_entity_poly.pdbx_seq_one_letter_code
_entity_poly.pdbx_strand_id
1 'polypeptide(L)'
;MKDQEYQDFYQYMKETRSFFHQQLFSQDIMYFCKIWKSHRQAFAQYCKKQDCVRTYILLNQRCVDYETSLLDHKYLHQQISEQDYHHMQRQIEKVFI
;
A
#
# COMPACT_ATOMS: atom_id res chain seq x y z
N MET A 1 -9.58 13.17 -12.56
CA MET A 1 -9.00 12.04 -13.32
C MET A 1 -9.10 10.80 -12.44
N LYS A 2 -9.56 9.66 -12.96
CA LYS A 2 -9.44 8.39 -12.23
C LYS A 2 -8.04 7.88 -12.54
N ASP A 3 -7.15 7.90 -11.56
CA ASP A 3 -5.76 7.48 -11.79
C ASP A 3 -5.71 6.00 -12.21
N GLN A 4 -4.92 5.70 -13.24
CA GLN A 4 -4.88 4.40 -13.94
C GLN A 4 -4.63 3.25 -12.95
N GLU A 5 -3.82 3.48 -11.93
CA GLU A 5 -3.50 2.52 -10.88
C GLU A 5 -4.73 1.99 -10.14
N TYR A 6 -5.73 2.83 -9.89
CA TYR A 6 -6.96 2.42 -9.22
C TYR A 6 -7.88 1.63 -10.13
N GLN A 7 -7.82 1.86 -11.45
CA GLN A 7 -8.58 1.08 -12.43
C GLN A 7 -8.01 -0.31 -12.58
N ASP A 8 -6.68 -0.44 -12.71
CA ASP A 8 -5.99 -1.73 -12.79
C ASP A 8 -6.24 -2.57 -11.51
N PHE A 9 -6.14 -1.94 -10.33
CA PHE A 9 -6.45 -2.64 -9.08
C PHE A 9 -7.93 -3.03 -8.98
N TYR A 10 -8.85 -2.16 -9.41
CA TYR A 10 -10.28 -2.49 -9.46
C TYR A 10 -10.57 -3.66 -10.41
N GLN A 11 -9.91 -3.72 -11.56
CA GLN A 11 -10.05 -4.81 -12.51
C GLN A 11 -9.55 -6.14 -11.91
N TYR A 12 -8.40 -6.14 -11.25
CA TYR A 12 -7.91 -7.29 -10.48
C TYR A 12 -8.92 -7.76 -9.42
N MET A 13 -9.51 -6.82 -8.66
CA MET A 13 -10.49 -7.15 -7.62
C MET A 13 -11.75 -7.77 -8.22
N LYS A 14 -12.21 -7.29 -9.38
CA LYS A 14 -13.35 -7.88 -10.11
C LYS A 14 -13.05 -9.30 -10.58
N GLU A 15 -11.88 -9.53 -11.17
CA GLU A 15 -11.49 -10.85 -11.69
C GLU A 15 -11.32 -11.88 -10.57
N THR A 16 -10.78 -11.46 -9.43
CA THR A 16 -10.65 -12.32 -8.24
C THR A 16 -11.92 -12.40 -7.40
N ARG A 17 -13.00 -11.71 -7.81
CA ARG A 17 -14.28 -11.61 -7.07
C ARG A 17 -14.12 -11.12 -5.62
N SER A 18 -13.10 -10.28 -5.39
CA SER A 18 -12.83 -9.68 -4.09
C SER A 18 -13.68 -8.43 -3.89
N PHE A 19 -14.34 -8.32 -2.74
CA PHE A 19 -15.19 -7.16 -2.44
C PHE A 19 -14.38 -6.04 -1.78
N PHE A 20 -14.56 -4.80 -2.26
CA PHE A 20 -14.07 -3.60 -1.61
C PHE A 20 -14.85 -2.36 -2.07
N HIS A 21 -14.79 -1.28 -1.28
CA HIS A 21 -15.39 0.00 -1.64
C HIS A 21 -14.39 0.83 -2.45
N GLN A 22 -14.63 0.96 -3.76
CA GLN A 22 -13.72 1.65 -4.68
C GLN A 22 -13.46 3.11 -4.28
N GLN A 23 -14.50 3.83 -3.83
CA GLN A 23 -14.36 5.22 -3.42
C GLN A 23 -13.53 5.38 -2.14
N LEU A 24 -13.75 4.51 -1.15
CA LEU A 24 -12.94 4.52 0.08
C LEU A 24 -11.48 4.17 -0.22
N PHE A 25 -11.22 3.26 -1.16
CA PHE A 25 -9.87 2.87 -1.53
C PHE A 25 -9.05 4.01 -2.16
N SER A 26 -9.69 4.90 -2.93
CA SER A 26 -9.00 6.06 -3.47
C SER A 26 -8.87 7.20 -2.45
N GLN A 27 -9.88 7.43 -1.61
CA GLN A 27 -9.97 8.65 -0.77
C GLN A 27 -9.45 8.48 0.67
N ASP A 28 -9.59 7.29 1.26
CA ASP A 28 -9.20 7.02 2.65
C ASP A 28 -7.90 6.22 2.69
N ILE A 29 -6.83 6.84 3.19
CA ILE A 29 -5.49 6.23 3.22
C ILE A 29 -5.41 5.02 4.17
N MET A 30 -6.19 5.01 5.26
CA MET A 30 -6.24 3.88 6.20
C MET A 30 -6.95 2.69 5.56
N TYR A 31 -8.10 2.95 4.93
CA TYR A 31 -8.84 1.94 4.20
C TYR A 31 -8.02 1.40 3.04
N PHE A 32 -7.36 2.29 2.28
CA PHE A 32 -6.41 1.94 1.24
C PHE A 32 -5.34 0.97 1.76
N CYS A 33 -4.60 1.33 2.82
CA CYS A 33 -3.52 0.51 3.34
C CYS A 33 -4.01 -0.85 3.84
N LYS A 34 -5.18 -0.90 4.48
CA LYS A 34 -5.79 -2.15 4.93
C LYS A 34 -6.06 -3.09 3.76
N ILE A 35 -6.74 -2.61 2.72
CA ILE A 35 -7.06 -3.43 1.54
C ILE A 35 -5.78 -3.77 0.78
N TRP A 36 -4.91 -2.79 0.54
CA TRP A 36 -3.66 -3.00 -0.18
C TRP A 36 -2.79 -4.08 0.46
N LYS A 37 -2.57 -4.02 1.79
CA LYS A 37 -1.78 -5.01 2.50
C LYS A 37 -2.31 -6.44 2.31
N SER A 38 -3.62 -6.64 2.27
CA SER A 38 -4.23 -7.96 2.07
C SER A 38 -4.04 -8.51 0.65
N HIS A 39 -3.90 -7.64 -0.36
CA HIS A 39 -3.91 -8.03 -1.77
C HIS A 39 -2.56 -7.86 -2.49
N ARG A 40 -1.61 -7.10 -1.93
CA ARG A 40 -0.37 -6.67 -2.62
C ARG A 40 0.43 -7.82 -3.26
N GLN A 41 0.56 -8.97 -2.58
CA GLN A 41 1.34 -10.11 -3.10
C GLN A 41 0.66 -10.75 -4.32
N ALA A 42 -0.64 -10.98 -4.25
CA ALA A 42 -1.41 -11.53 -5.36
C ALA A 42 -1.49 -10.54 -6.53
N PHE A 43 -1.66 -9.25 -6.23
CA PHE A 43 -1.68 -8.21 -7.24
C PHE A 43 -0.31 -8.01 -7.92
N ALA A 44 0.81 -8.19 -7.22
CA ALA A 44 2.13 -8.20 -7.84
C ALA A 44 2.24 -9.29 -8.94
N GLN A 45 1.70 -10.49 -8.67
CA GLN A 45 1.68 -11.57 -9.66
C GLN A 45 0.71 -11.28 -10.82
N TYR A 46 -0.41 -10.63 -10.53
CA TYR A 46 -1.33 -10.14 -11.55
C TYR A 46 -0.63 -9.15 -12.50
N CYS A 47 0.06 -8.14 -11.95
CA CYS A 47 0.71 -7.13 -12.77
C CYS A 47 1.90 -7.62 -13.59
N LYS A 48 2.57 -8.69 -13.16
CA LYS A 48 3.57 -9.37 -14.02
C LYS A 48 2.94 -9.98 -15.28
N LYS A 49 1.68 -10.41 -15.22
CA LYS A 49 0.98 -11.03 -16.35
C LYS A 49 0.30 -10.00 -17.26
N GLN A 50 -0.19 -8.91 -16.67
CA GLN A 50 -0.98 -7.88 -17.37
C GLN A 50 -0.18 -6.62 -17.73
N ASP A 51 1.16 -6.66 -17.57
CA ASP A 51 2.07 -5.54 -17.84
C ASP A 51 1.72 -4.24 -17.07
N CYS A 52 1.21 -4.37 -15.84
CA CYS A 52 0.86 -3.24 -14.96
C CYS A 52 1.84 -3.01 -13.80
N VAL A 53 3.11 -3.39 -13.96
CA VAL A 53 4.11 -3.32 -12.87
C VAL A 53 4.23 -1.91 -12.28
N ARG A 54 4.11 -0.87 -13.11
CA ARG A 54 4.10 0.54 -12.65
C ARG A 54 2.98 0.81 -11.64
N THR A 55 1.79 0.26 -11.85
CA THR A 55 0.66 0.40 -10.93
C THR A 55 0.98 -0.22 -9.58
N TYR A 56 1.58 -1.42 -9.56
CA TYR A 56 2.01 -2.04 -8.32
C TYR A 56 2.96 -1.13 -7.55
N ILE A 57 4.00 -0.58 -8.20
CA ILE A 57 4.99 0.31 -7.58
C ILE A 57 4.31 1.54 -6.96
N LEU A 58 3.42 2.21 -7.69
CA LEU A 58 2.77 3.43 -7.21
C LEU A 58 1.88 3.18 -5.98
N LEU A 59 1.06 2.13 -6.03
CA LEU A 59 0.21 1.77 -4.89
C LEU A 59 1.05 1.29 -3.70
N ASN A 60 2.15 0.59 -3.95
CA ASN A 60 3.05 0.17 -2.87
C ASN A 60 3.71 1.38 -2.20
N GLN A 61 4.22 2.33 -2.98
CA GLN A 61 4.83 3.55 -2.47
C GLN A 61 3.84 4.34 -1.62
N ARG A 62 2.59 4.49 -2.07
CA ARG A 62 1.53 5.15 -1.28
C ARG A 62 1.35 4.50 0.10
N CYS A 63 1.44 3.17 0.19
CA CYS A 63 1.37 2.47 1.46
C CYS A 63 2.62 2.70 2.32
N VAL A 64 3.82 2.68 1.72
CA VAL A 64 5.09 2.96 2.40
C VAL A 64 5.09 4.35 3.00
N ASP A 65 4.68 5.36 2.24
CA ASP A 65 4.65 6.75 2.68
C ASP A 65 3.73 6.91 3.91
N TYR A 66 2.56 6.27 3.88
CA TYR A 66 1.64 6.27 5.00
C TYR A 66 2.24 5.59 6.25
N GLU A 67 2.77 4.37 6.13
CA GLU A 67 3.37 3.66 7.26
C GLU A 67 4.56 4.41 7.85
N THR A 68 5.37 5.04 6.98
CA THR A 68 6.51 5.86 7.40
C THR A 68 6.03 7.09 8.16
N SER A 69 5.01 7.80 7.67
CA SER A 69 4.44 8.96 8.38
C SER A 69 3.89 8.60 9.78
N LEU A 70 3.29 7.41 9.94
CA LEU A 70 2.84 6.93 11.24
C LEU A 70 4.02 6.65 12.18
N LEU A 71 5.10 6.08 11.63
CA LEU A 71 6.32 5.80 12.37
C LEU A 71 7.01 7.10 12.82
N ASP A 72 7.13 8.07 11.91
CA ASP A 72 7.67 9.40 12.18
C ASP A 72 6.87 10.10 13.27
N HIS A 73 5.53 10.07 13.20
CA HIS A 73 4.68 10.64 14.25
C HIS A 73 4.96 9.98 15.61
N LYS A 74 5.06 8.65 15.68
CA LYS A 74 5.39 7.97 16.95
C LYS A 74 6.74 8.40 17.50
N TYR A 75 7.73 8.57 16.64
CA TYR A 75 9.07 9.00 17.04
C TYR A 75 9.08 10.45 17.52
N LEU A 76 8.48 11.37 16.77
CA LEU A 76 8.37 12.79 17.13
C LEU A 76 7.66 13.00 18.46
N HIS A 77 6.68 12.15 18.77
CA HIS A 77 5.94 12.17 20.04
C HIS A 77 6.59 11.31 21.14
N GLN A 78 7.83 10.86 20.97
CA GLN A 78 8.61 10.09 21.95
C GLN A 78 7.91 8.80 22.42
N GLN A 79 7.05 8.22 21.57
CA GLN A 79 6.30 6.99 21.86
C GLN A 79 7.14 5.73 21.60
N ILE A 80 8.24 5.86 20.87
CA ILE A 80 9.18 4.80 20.55
C ILE A 80 10.62 5.32 20.68
N SER A 81 11.57 4.42 20.92
CA SER A 81 12.99 4.78 20.94
C SER A 81 13.53 4.99 19.52
N GLU A 82 14.68 5.68 19.40
CA GLU A 82 15.41 5.80 18.13
C GLU A 82 15.82 4.44 17.56
N GLN A 83 16.19 3.49 18.43
CA GLN A 83 16.51 2.13 18.03
C GLN A 83 15.29 1.42 17.42
N ASP A 84 14.11 1.56 18.04
CA ASP A 84 12.86 0.99 17.53
C ASP A 84 12.44 1.66 16.21
N TYR A 85 12.62 2.98 16.09
CA TYR A 85 12.38 3.71 14.86
C TYR A 85 13.18 3.12 13.69
N HIS A 86 14.52 3.02 13.83
CA HIS A 86 15.37 2.46 12.78
C HIS A 86 15.12 0.97 12.53
N HIS A 87 14.69 0.21 13.53
CA HIS A 87 14.26 -1.16 13.33
C HIS A 87 13.00 -1.22 12.46
N MET A 88 11.96 -0.47 12.82
CA MET A 88 10.67 -0.45 12.13
C MET A 88 10.78 0.13 10.71
N GLN A 89 11.59 1.17 10.51
CA GLN A 89 11.84 1.75 9.18
C GLN A 89 12.41 0.70 8.22
N ARG A 90 13.41 -0.08 8.67
CA ARG A 90 13.96 -1.21 7.89
C ARG A 90 12.93 -2.31 7.60
N GLN A 91 11.96 -2.53 8.50
CA GLN A 91 10.88 -3.49 8.24
C GLN A 91 9.92 -2.97 7.16
N ILE A 92 9.58 -1.69 7.17
CA ILE A 92 8.76 -1.07 6.12
C ILE A 92 9.46 -1.23 4.77
N GLU A 93 10.74 -0.88 4.68
CA GLU A 93 11.52 -1.04 3.46
C GLU A 93 11.55 -2.49 2.96
N LYS A 94 11.80 -3.47 3.83
CA LYS A 94 11.85 -4.89 3.43
C LYS A 94 10.52 -5.47 2.95
N VAL A 95 9.40 -4.97 3.47
CA VAL A 95 8.08 -5.54 3.20
C VAL A 95 7.47 -4.96 1.92
N PHE A 96 7.93 -3.76 1.51
CA PHE A 96 7.32 -2.97 0.47
C PHE A 96 8.32 -2.45 -0.60
N ILE A 97 9.58 -2.84 -0.56
CA ILE A 97 10.58 -2.66 -1.64
C ILE A 97 11.06 -4.05 -2.07
#